data_AF-A0A497L8A8-F1
#
_entry.id   AF-A0A497L8A8-F1
#
_cell.length_a   1.000
_cell.length_b   1.000
_cell.length_c   1.000
_cell.angle_alpha   90.00
_cell.angle_beta   90.00
_cell.angle_gamma   90.00
#
_symmetry.space_group_name_H-M   'P 1'
#
loop_
_entity.id
_entity.type
_entity.pdbx_description
1 polymer ?
#
loop_
_entity_poly.entity_id
_entity_poly.type
_entity_poly.pdbx_seq_one_letter_code
_entity_poly.pdbx_strand_id
1 'polypeptide(L)'
;MIAYLLVMCLLAVCSRAPVAHASARVEALVGPDGVAVKIVLSNVTASLYELMKSHPEAFNETTVPRAMVKYVEAMKFGEAHYSRTDIEFDDATRTVVLSFTLAGDGVLSFHYNKTTMARIYKLNAAWRKADVSVKSDNKVLLKLNFSSYFGAPLEKWELVDYDLGGGDVRKALYMNSTAEDRLDPVWYFILPKDAKFLEAKGDTLTFESPPRPTDLFMASPFWPFLIVVAVTGLAVIYRKASVRLVAPGGGGRGA
;
A
#
# COMPACT_ATOMS: atom_id res chain seq x y z
N MET A 1 56.54 23.89 -19.92
CA MET A 1 55.59 24.54 -19.00
C MET A 1 54.15 24.55 -19.53
N ILE A 2 53.92 24.90 -20.80
CA ILE A 2 52.56 25.00 -21.39
C ILE A 2 51.83 23.65 -21.46
N ALA A 3 52.55 22.54 -21.74
CA ALA A 3 51.98 21.20 -21.78
C ALA A 3 51.44 20.70 -20.41
N TYR A 4 52.08 21.09 -19.31
CA TYR A 4 51.64 20.71 -17.95
C TYR A 4 50.38 21.48 -17.51
N LEU A 5 50.23 22.73 -17.97
CA LEU A 5 49.04 23.55 -17.73
C LEU A 5 47.81 22.99 -18.45
N LEU A 6 48.00 22.45 -19.65
CA LEU A 6 46.94 21.86 -20.47
C LEU A 6 46.45 20.51 -19.90
N VAL A 7 47.37 19.69 -19.38
CA VAL A 7 47.03 18.42 -18.68
C VAL A 7 46.32 18.68 -17.35
N MET A 8 46.72 19.71 -16.60
CA MET A 8 46.03 20.12 -15.36
C MET A 8 44.62 20.68 -15.61
N CYS A 9 44.42 21.43 -16.70
CA CYS A 9 43.07 21.89 -17.10
C CYS A 9 42.16 20.74 -17.56
N LEU A 10 42.69 19.73 -18.25
CA LEU A 10 41.91 18.54 -18.64
C LEU A 10 41.54 17.65 -17.44
N LEU A 11 42.41 17.53 -16.44
CA LEU A 11 42.11 16.79 -15.20
C LEU A 11 41.07 17.51 -14.31
N ALA A 12 41.01 18.84 -14.35
CA ALA A 12 40.04 19.63 -13.58
C ALA A 12 38.61 19.60 -14.16
N VAL A 13 38.45 19.30 -15.46
CA VAL A 13 37.13 19.22 -16.12
C VAL A 13 36.50 17.82 -15.96
N CYS A 14 37.30 16.77 -15.78
CA CYS A 14 36.81 15.40 -15.61
C CYS A 14 36.38 15.02 -14.17
N SER A 15 36.56 15.89 -13.17
CA SER A 15 36.25 15.56 -11.76
C SER A 15 34.83 15.91 -11.32
N ARG A 16 34.01 16.50 -12.20
CA ARG A 16 32.57 16.70 -11.93
C ARG A 16 31.76 15.53 -12.49
N ALA A 17 32.00 14.33 -11.96
CA ALA A 17 30.96 13.32 -12.00
C ALA A 17 29.74 13.90 -11.27
N PRO A 18 28.51 13.82 -11.82
CA PRO A 18 27.33 14.19 -11.06
C PRO A 18 27.35 13.38 -9.77
N VAL A 19 27.32 14.06 -8.62
CA VAL A 19 27.08 13.39 -7.35
C VAL A 19 25.70 12.79 -7.49
N ALA A 20 25.62 11.49 -7.76
CA ALA A 20 24.33 10.80 -7.79
C ALA A 20 23.77 10.90 -6.39
N HIS A 21 22.80 11.79 -6.19
CA HIS A 21 22.08 11.91 -4.94
C HIS A 21 21.31 10.61 -4.73
N ALA A 22 21.34 10.09 -3.50
CA ALA A 22 20.56 8.92 -3.15
C ALA A 22 19.08 9.32 -3.23
N SER A 23 18.24 8.50 -3.85
CA SER A 23 16.84 8.82 -4.07
C SER A 23 15.95 7.85 -3.30
N ALA A 24 14.86 8.35 -2.71
CA ALA A 24 13.88 7.51 -2.04
C ALA A 24 12.52 7.70 -2.69
N ARG A 25 11.95 6.64 -3.26
CA ARG A 25 10.63 6.66 -3.88
C ARG A 25 9.68 5.78 -3.11
N VAL A 26 8.55 6.35 -2.68
CA VAL A 26 7.49 5.62 -2.00
C VAL A 26 6.24 5.62 -2.86
N GLU A 27 5.72 4.42 -3.13
CA GLU A 27 4.47 4.20 -3.82
C GLU A 27 3.51 3.48 -2.88
N ALA A 28 2.42 4.15 -2.51
CA ALA A 28 1.37 3.63 -1.67
C ALA A 28 0.11 3.43 -2.52
N LEU A 29 -0.05 2.23 -3.06
CA LEU A 29 -1.20 1.81 -3.86
C LEU A 29 -2.36 1.45 -2.94
N VAL A 30 -3.41 2.26 -2.97
CA VAL A 30 -4.60 2.07 -2.15
C VAL A 30 -5.47 1.00 -2.80
N GLY A 31 -5.73 -0.07 -2.06
CA GLY A 31 -6.63 -1.16 -2.41
C GLY A 31 -7.90 -1.13 -1.57
N PRO A 32 -8.81 -2.09 -1.77
CA PRO A 32 -10.06 -2.16 -1.02
C PRO A 32 -9.91 -2.53 0.45
N ASP A 33 -8.88 -3.33 0.77
CA ASP A 33 -8.70 -3.96 2.08
C ASP A 33 -7.43 -3.46 2.78
N GLY A 34 -6.73 -2.49 2.19
CA GLY A 34 -5.46 -1.98 2.69
C GLY A 34 -4.68 -1.19 1.66
N VAL A 35 -3.46 -0.83 2.00
CA VAL A 35 -2.53 -0.05 1.18
C VAL A 35 -1.28 -0.86 0.94
N ALA A 36 -1.00 -1.20 -0.32
CA ALA A 36 0.25 -1.82 -0.71
C ALA A 36 1.31 -0.74 -0.85
N VAL A 37 2.38 -0.84 -0.07
CA VAL A 37 3.47 0.13 -0.02
C VAL A 37 4.72 -0.49 -0.64
N LYS A 38 5.35 0.23 -1.56
CA LYS A 38 6.66 -0.08 -2.14
C LYS A 38 7.59 1.10 -1.90
N ILE A 39 8.74 0.84 -1.28
CA ILE A 39 9.79 1.82 -1.02
C ILE A 39 11.00 1.40 -1.83
N VAL A 40 11.51 2.30 -2.67
CA VAL A 40 12.72 2.08 -3.47
C VAL A 40 13.75 3.10 -3.04
N LEU A 41 14.86 2.62 -2.48
CA LEU A 41 16.04 3.43 -2.17
C LEU A 41 17.09 3.14 -3.23
N SER A 42 17.37 4.11 -4.10
CA SER A 42 18.33 3.95 -5.21
C SER A 42 19.54 4.86 -5.03
N ASN A 43 20.66 4.49 -5.67
CA ASN A 43 21.94 5.19 -5.56
C ASN A 43 22.41 5.37 -4.11
N VAL A 44 22.11 4.39 -3.25
CA VAL A 44 22.54 4.44 -1.85
C VAL A 44 24.06 4.39 -1.77
N THR A 45 24.66 5.18 -0.87
CA THR A 45 26.11 5.16 -0.69
C THR A 45 26.57 3.77 -0.28
N ALA A 46 27.72 3.31 -0.80
CA ALA A 46 28.20 1.94 -0.57
C ALA A 46 28.31 1.59 0.93
N SER A 47 28.77 2.53 1.75
CA SER A 47 28.85 2.34 3.20
C SER A 47 27.48 2.15 3.86
N LEU A 48 26.46 2.90 3.45
CA LEU A 48 25.10 2.76 3.98
C LEU A 48 24.42 1.49 3.45
N TYR A 49 24.64 1.15 2.18
CA TYR A 49 24.14 -0.08 1.58
C TYR A 49 24.66 -1.33 2.30
N GLU A 50 25.99 -1.42 2.47
CA GLU A 50 26.62 -2.51 3.22
C GLU A 50 26.20 -2.52 4.69
N LEU A 51 26.00 -1.36 5.32
CA LEU A 51 25.49 -1.29 6.70
C LEU A 51 24.11 -1.91 6.83
N MET A 52 23.18 -1.60 5.92
CA MET A 52 21.83 -2.18 5.90
C MET A 52 21.87 -3.69 5.65
N LYS A 53 22.71 -4.14 4.71
CA LYS A 53 22.83 -5.55 4.33
C LYS A 53 23.50 -6.42 5.40
N SER A 54 24.47 -5.86 6.13
CA SER A 54 25.23 -6.58 7.15
C SER A 54 24.53 -6.72 8.51
N HIS A 55 23.42 -6.02 8.73
CA HIS A 55 22.66 -6.05 9.99
C HIS A 55 21.19 -6.46 9.78
N PRO A 56 20.90 -7.66 9.22
CA PRO A 56 19.54 -8.12 8.97
C PRO A 56 18.70 -8.28 10.25
N GLU A 57 19.34 -8.45 11.42
CA GLU A 57 18.67 -8.46 12.71
C GLU A 57 18.07 -7.09 13.07
N ALA A 58 18.65 -6.01 12.57
CA ALA A 58 18.23 -4.64 12.85
C ALA A 58 17.40 -4.03 11.70
N PHE A 59 17.76 -4.33 10.44
CA PHE A 59 17.09 -3.82 9.24
C PHE A 59 16.64 -4.97 8.33
N ASN A 60 15.35 -5.27 8.37
CA ASN A 60 14.71 -6.34 7.62
C ASN A 60 13.32 -5.92 7.11
N GLU A 61 12.63 -6.84 6.46
CA GLU A 61 11.31 -6.66 5.85
C GLU A 61 10.23 -6.18 6.84
N THR A 62 10.46 -6.37 8.15
CA THR A 62 9.52 -5.94 9.19
C THR A 62 9.84 -4.58 9.80
N THR A 63 11.07 -4.07 9.64
CA THR A 63 11.55 -2.88 10.36
C THR A 63 10.71 -1.63 10.08
N VAL A 64 10.45 -1.36 8.80
CA VAL A 64 9.64 -0.20 8.38
C VAL A 64 8.15 -0.38 8.68
N PRO A 65 7.46 -1.45 8.25
CA PRO A 65 6.03 -1.58 8.49
C PRO A 65 5.69 -1.65 9.99
N ARG A 66 6.55 -2.24 10.82
CA ARG A 66 6.37 -2.23 12.27
C ARG A 66 6.43 -0.83 12.86
N ALA A 67 7.35 0.03 12.39
CA ALA A 67 7.42 1.42 12.85
C ALA A 67 6.13 2.19 12.49
N MET A 68 5.58 1.95 11.30
CA MET A 68 4.32 2.54 10.85
C MET A 68 3.13 2.08 11.70
N VAL A 69 2.99 0.78 11.98
CA VAL A 69 1.91 0.27 12.85
C VAL A 69 2.03 0.83 14.26
N LYS A 70 3.23 0.83 14.86
CA LYS A 70 3.46 1.43 16.18
C LYS A 70 3.09 2.92 16.22
N TYR A 71 3.31 3.65 15.13
CA TYR A 71 2.91 5.05 15.04
C TYR A 71 1.38 5.19 15.07
N VAL A 72 0.65 4.35 14.33
CA VAL A 72 -0.83 4.35 14.34
C VAL A 72 -1.37 4.05 15.74
N GLU A 73 -0.81 3.04 16.41
CA GLU A 73 -1.16 2.65 17.77
C GLU A 73 -0.90 3.77 18.79
N ALA A 74 0.29 4.38 18.73
CA ALA A 74 0.68 5.47 19.63
C ALA A 74 -0.23 6.69 19.49
N MET A 75 -0.69 6.97 18.27
CA MET A 75 -1.63 8.06 17.98
C MET A 75 -3.10 7.69 18.24
N LYS A 76 -3.38 6.43 18.61
CA LYS A 76 -4.73 5.91 18.91
C LYS A 76 -5.71 6.08 17.74
N PHE A 77 -5.23 5.89 16.51
CA PHE A 77 -6.07 6.04 15.31
C PHE A 77 -6.95 4.83 14.99
N GLY A 78 -6.76 3.72 15.69
CA GLY A 78 -7.45 2.45 15.45
C GLY A 78 -6.46 1.29 15.42
N GLU A 79 -6.92 0.12 14.99
CA GLU A 79 -6.05 -1.02 14.78
C GLU A 79 -5.34 -0.91 13.43
N ALA A 80 -4.08 -1.32 13.41
CA ALA A 80 -3.30 -1.47 12.19
C ALA A 80 -2.45 -2.73 12.25
N HIS A 81 -2.30 -3.38 11.12
CA HIS A 81 -1.44 -4.54 10.96
C HIS A 81 -0.77 -4.49 9.58
N TYR A 82 0.29 -5.27 9.42
CA TYR A 82 0.99 -5.39 8.16
C TYR A 82 1.08 -6.85 7.71
N SER A 83 1.19 -7.06 6.40
CA SER A 83 1.37 -8.38 5.78
C SER A 83 2.16 -8.27 4.48
N ARG A 84 2.48 -9.42 3.85
CA ARG A 84 3.18 -9.50 2.55
C ARG A 84 4.47 -8.68 2.53
N THR A 85 5.26 -8.83 3.59
CA THR A 85 6.53 -8.11 3.76
C THR A 85 7.62 -8.77 2.94
N ASP A 86 8.39 -7.96 2.23
CA ASP A 86 9.53 -8.40 1.44
C ASP A 86 10.61 -7.30 1.40
N ILE A 87 11.87 -7.72 1.30
CA ILE A 87 13.02 -6.84 1.14
C ILE A 87 14.02 -7.44 0.16
N GLU A 88 14.39 -6.67 -0.85
CA GLU A 88 15.35 -7.06 -1.87
C GLU A 88 16.52 -6.08 -1.92
N PHE A 89 17.72 -6.62 -2.07
CA PHE A 89 18.98 -5.90 -2.16
C PHE A 89 19.61 -6.18 -3.53
N ASP A 90 19.72 -5.15 -4.37
CA ASP A 90 20.41 -5.22 -5.66
C ASP A 90 21.83 -4.63 -5.54
N ASP A 91 22.81 -5.52 -5.51
CA ASP A 91 24.22 -5.19 -5.36
C ASP A 91 24.79 -4.45 -6.59
N ALA A 92 24.22 -4.67 -7.78
CA ALA A 92 24.71 -4.07 -9.01
C ALA A 92 24.40 -2.57 -9.05
N THR A 93 23.20 -2.19 -8.60
CA THR A 93 22.74 -0.79 -8.62
C THR A 93 22.76 -0.13 -7.24
N ARG A 94 23.08 -0.87 -6.18
CA ARG A 94 22.97 -0.44 -4.77
C ARG A 94 21.56 0.08 -4.47
N THR A 95 20.57 -0.70 -4.92
CA THR A 95 19.16 -0.42 -4.73
C THR A 95 18.60 -1.33 -3.66
N VAL A 96 17.79 -0.77 -2.75
CA VAL A 96 17.02 -1.54 -1.78
C VAL A 96 15.54 -1.34 -2.08
N VAL A 97 14.82 -2.44 -2.26
CA VAL A 97 13.37 -2.44 -2.48
C VAL A 97 12.70 -3.07 -1.28
N LEU A 98 11.82 -2.32 -0.61
CA LEU A 98 10.97 -2.85 0.45
C LEU A 98 9.53 -2.85 -0.01
N SER A 99 8.79 -3.93 0.26
CA SER A 99 7.36 -3.98 -0.01
C SER A 99 6.58 -4.60 1.13
N PHE A 100 5.37 -4.09 1.38
CA PHE A 100 4.45 -4.59 2.40
C PHE A 100 3.03 -4.09 2.14
N THR A 101 2.05 -4.66 2.83
CA THR A 101 0.67 -4.17 2.84
C THR A 101 0.30 -3.72 4.25
N LEU A 102 -0.19 -2.49 4.39
CA LEU A 102 -0.81 -1.97 5.62
C LEU A 102 -2.33 -2.11 5.55
N ALA A 103 -2.94 -2.59 6.63
CA ALA A 103 -4.38 -2.75 6.73
C ALA A 103 -4.86 -2.50 8.17
N GLY A 104 -6.18 -2.45 8.36
CA GLY A 104 -6.82 -2.10 9.63
C GLY A 104 -7.62 -0.79 9.54
N ASP A 105 -8.57 -0.62 10.43
CA ASP A 105 -9.49 0.52 10.46
C ASP A 105 -8.77 1.85 10.79
N GLY A 106 -7.65 1.78 11.51
CA GLY A 106 -6.76 2.91 11.74
C GLY A 106 -5.96 3.36 10.51
N VAL A 107 -5.97 2.55 9.44
CA VAL A 107 -5.33 2.87 8.14
C VAL A 107 -6.38 3.23 7.11
N LEU A 108 -7.35 2.35 6.86
CA LEU A 108 -8.35 2.53 5.81
C LEU A 108 -9.72 2.10 6.33
N SER A 109 -10.69 3.00 6.22
CA SER A 109 -12.10 2.71 6.50
C SER A 109 -12.96 3.12 5.33
N PHE A 110 -14.18 2.59 5.26
CA PHE A 110 -15.15 3.02 4.26
C PHE A 110 -16.57 2.97 4.82
N HIS A 111 -17.44 3.70 4.14
CA HIS A 111 -18.89 3.61 4.31
C HIS A 111 -19.56 3.67 2.93
N TYR A 112 -20.80 3.23 2.86
CA TYR A 112 -21.56 3.28 1.60
C TYR A 112 -22.29 4.61 1.46
N ASN A 113 -22.21 5.17 0.26
CA ASN A 113 -23.16 6.17 -0.19
C ASN A 113 -24.53 5.50 -0.34
N LYS A 114 -25.52 5.94 0.44
CA LYS A 114 -26.85 5.31 0.48
C LYS A 114 -27.63 5.44 -0.82
N THR A 115 -27.29 6.40 -1.68
CA THR A 115 -27.99 6.63 -2.94
C THR A 115 -27.36 5.86 -4.08
N THR A 116 -26.03 5.88 -4.18
CA THR A 116 -25.30 5.28 -5.31
C THR A 116 -24.75 3.89 -5.02
N MET A 117 -24.75 3.46 -3.75
CA MET A 117 -24.04 2.27 -3.24
C MET A 117 -22.52 2.32 -3.46
N ALA A 118 -21.98 3.49 -3.81
CA ALA A 118 -20.54 3.69 -3.96
C ALA A 118 -19.86 3.64 -2.59
N ARG A 119 -18.61 3.17 -2.55
CA ARG A 119 -17.83 3.13 -1.32
C ARG A 119 -17.06 4.43 -1.16
N ILE A 120 -17.35 5.17 -0.10
CA ILE A 120 -16.59 6.36 0.28
C ILE A 120 -15.53 5.92 1.27
N TYR A 121 -14.29 5.93 0.82
CA TYR A 121 -13.12 5.56 1.58
C TYR A 121 -12.54 6.76 2.33
N LYS A 122 -12.02 6.49 3.51
CA LYS A 122 -11.21 7.40 4.33
C LYS A 122 -9.90 6.68 4.65
N LEU A 123 -8.84 7.13 3.99
CA LEU A 123 -7.47 6.71 4.25
C LEU A 123 -6.87 7.67 5.29
N ASN A 124 -6.52 7.16 6.47
CA ASN A 124 -5.64 7.86 7.38
C ASN A 124 -4.19 7.59 6.93
N ALA A 125 -3.51 8.63 6.48
CA ALA A 125 -2.15 8.58 5.97
C ALA A 125 -1.11 9.04 7.00
N ALA A 126 -1.48 9.27 8.26
CA ALA A 126 -0.56 9.79 9.29
C ALA A 126 0.65 8.88 9.53
N TRP A 127 0.48 7.57 9.32
CA TRP A 127 1.56 6.57 9.39
C TRP A 127 2.74 6.86 8.46
N ARG A 128 2.56 7.66 7.39
CA ARG A 128 3.66 8.12 6.52
C ARG A 128 4.71 8.95 7.26
N LYS A 129 4.36 9.51 8.43
CA LYS A 129 5.25 10.31 9.27
C LYS A 129 6.05 9.47 10.27
N ALA A 130 5.92 8.14 10.24
CA ALA A 130 6.60 7.27 11.18
C ALA A 130 8.11 7.27 10.93
N ASP A 131 8.88 7.84 11.85
CA ASP A 131 10.34 7.75 11.80
C ASP A 131 10.79 6.30 12.07
N VAL A 132 11.73 5.82 11.26
CA VAL A 132 12.31 4.48 11.42
C VAL A 132 13.69 4.63 12.02
N SER A 133 13.93 3.98 13.17
CA SER A 133 15.25 3.94 13.81
C SER A 133 15.75 2.50 13.84
N VAL A 134 16.80 2.23 13.08
CA VAL A 134 17.52 0.95 13.06
C VAL A 134 18.56 0.98 14.15
N LYS A 135 18.50 0.01 15.07
CA LYS A 135 19.44 -0.10 16.19
C LYS A 135 20.05 -1.49 16.22
N SER A 136 21.36 -1.57 16.43
CA SER A 136 22.06 -2.81 16.78
C SER A 136 22.98 -2.53 17.97
N ASP A 137 23.01 -3.43 18.95
CA ASP A 137 23.81 -3.31 20.19
C ASP A 137 23.72 -1.93 20.88
N ASN A 138 22.51 -1.42 21.06
CA ASN A 138 22.21 -0.11 21.67
C ASN A 138 22.79 1.11 20.93
N LYS A 139 23.29 0.96 19.71
CA LYS A 139 23.71 2.06 18.83
C LYS A 139 22.71 2.24 17.69
N VAL A 140 22.41 3.50 17.34
CA VAL A 140 21.59 3.82 16.17
C VAL A 140 22.47 3.67 14.93
N LEU A 141 22.14 2.70 14.08
CA LEU A 141 22.86 2.44 12.83
C LEU A 141 22.37 3.35 11.72
N LEU A 142 21.05 3.51 11.62
CA LEU A 142 20.38 4.29 10.58
C LEU A 142 19.10 4.89 11.14
N LYS A 143 18.81 6.13 10.74
CA LYS A 143 17.51 6.77 11.00
C LYS A 143 16.92 7.26 9.68
N LEU A 144 15.70 6.82 9.38
CA LEU A 144 14.89 7.34 8.27
C LEU A 144 13.86 8.31 8.85
N ASN A 145 14.02 9.59 8.55
CA ASN A 145 13.20 10.67 9.12
C ASN A 145 11.98 10.98 8.24
N PHE A 146 11.07 10.02 8.07
CA PHE A 146 9.89 10.22 7.22
C PHE A 146 9.01 11.38 7.69
N SER A 147 8.97 11.69 8.98
CA SER A 147 8.28 12.87 9.51
C SER A 147 8.81 14.18 8.92
N SER A 148 10.13 14.27 8.67
CA SER A 148 10.78 15.45 8.12
C SER A 148 10.52 15.59 6.63
N TYR A 149 10.56 14.47 5.89
CA TYR A 149 10.34 14.47 4.45
C TYR A 149 8.87 14.64 4.05
N PHE A 150 7.97 13.94 4.76
CA PHE A 150 6.56 13.77 4.37
C PHE A 150 5.59 14.32 5.42
N GLY A 151 6.07 15.19 6.31
CA GLY A 151 5.29 15.82 7.37
C GLY A 151 4.25 16.82 6.87
N ALA A 152 4.40 17.33 5.65
CA ALA A 152 3.45 18.24 5.03
C ALA A 152 2.04 17.61 5.00
N PRO A 153 1.00 18.38 5.35
CA PRO A 153 -0.36 17.88 5.35
C PRO A 153 -0.83 17.69 3.90
N LEU A 154 -1.75 16.73 3.69
CA LEU A 154 -2.13 16.23 2.37
C LEU A 154 -2.80 17.28 1.48
N GLU A 155 -3.34 18.37 2.03
CA GLU A 155 -3.90 19.48 1.23
C GLU A 155 -2.84 20.20 0.41
N LYS A 156 -1.57 20.10 0.82
CA LYS A 156 -0.44 20.71 0.11
C LYS A 156 0.17 19.79 -0.95
N TRP A 157 -0.35 18.57 -1.08
CA TRP A 157 0.15 17.58 -2.04
C TRP A 157 -0.54 17.79 -3.38
N GLU A 158 0.18 17.52 -4.46
CA GLU A 158 -0.32 17.74 -5.82
C GLU A 158 -1.14 16.54 -6.28
N LEU A 159 -2.30 16.78 -6.90
CA LEU A 159 -3.07 15.72 -7.55
C LEU A 159 -2.56 15.52 -8.98
N VAL A 160 -2.02 14.35 -9.27
CA VAL A 160 -1.40 14.02 -10.55
C VAL A 160 -2.02 12.77 -11.18
N ASP A 161 -1.80 12.59 -12.47
CA ASP A 161 -2.04 11.34 -13.18
C ASP A 161 -0.78 10.48 -13.13
N TYR A 162 -0.92 9.24 -12.65
CA TYR A 162 0.16 8.30 -12.44
C TYR A 162 -0.03 7.06 -13.33
N ASP A 163 0.94 6.79 -14.19
CA ASP A 163 0.94 5.63 -15.09
C ASP A 163 1.61 4.43 -14.41
N LEU A 164 0.84 3.37 -14.14
CA LEU A 164 1.32 2.09 -13.61
C LEU A 164 1.93 1.20 -14.70
N GLY A 165 1.96 1.67 -15.95
CA GLY A 165 2.37 0.93 -17.13
C GLY A 165 1.19 0.23 -17.81
N GLY A 166 1.36 -0.11 -19.09
CA GLY A 166 0.34 -0.81 -19.87
C GLY A 166 -0.95 -0.01 -20.10
N GLY A 167 -0.89 1.32 -19.96
CA GLY A 167 -2.04 2.22 -20.11
C GLY A 167 -2.94 2.33 -18.88
N ASP A 168 -2.54 1.80 -17.72
CA ASP A 168 -3.26 1.95 -16.45
C ASP A 168 -2.88 3.28 -15.78
N VAL A 169 -3.57 4.35 -16.17
CA VAL A 169 -3.41 5.68 -15.58
C VAL A 169 -4.40 5.88 -14.44
N ARG A 170 -3.91 6.24 -13.25
CA ARG A 170 -4.71 6.45 -12.05
C ARG A 170 -4.41 7.80 -11.41
N LYS A 171 -5.38 8.36 -10.70
CA LYS A 171 -5.17 9.55 -9.89
C LYS A 171 -4.29 9.24 -8.69
N ALA A 172 -3.32 10.11 -8.41
CA ALA A 172 -2.45 9.99 -7.26
C ALA A 172 -2.22 11.33 -6.57
N LEU A 173 -2.06 11.32 -5.24
CA LEU A 173 -1.46 12.46 -4.54
C LEU A 173 0.06 12.31 -4.53
N TYR A 174 0.73 13.37 -4.93
CA TYR A 174 2.17 13.43 -5.10
C TYR A 174 2.79 14.47 -4.16
N MET A 175 3.93 14.10 -3.58
CA MET A 175 4.79 15.01 -2.84
C MET A 175 6.24 14.79 -3.26
N ASN A 176 6.91 15.91 -3.52
CA ASN A 176 8.35 15.98 -3.65
C ASN A 176 8.91 16.75 -2.46
N SER A 177 9.66 16.10 -1.58
CA SER A 177 10.26 16.82 -0.47
C SER A 177 11.51 17.54 -0.92
N THR A 178 11.57 18.85 -0.66
CA THR A 178 12.79 19.65 -0.83
C THR A 178 13.52 19.85 0.50
N ALA A 179 13.25 19.00 1.50
CA ALA A 179 13.94 19.08 2.77
C ALA A 179 15.46 18.90 2.55
N GLU A 180 16.27 19.79 3.12
CA GLU A 180 17.73 19.72 3.01
C GLU A 180 18.23 18.45 3.71
N ASP A 181 18.43 17.37 2.95
CA ASP A 181 19.01 16.13 3.43
C ASP A 181 19.73 15.37 2.29
N ARG A 182 20.32 14.23 2.60
CA ARG A 182 21.09 13.38 1.69
C ARG A 182 20.23 12.58 0.70
N LEU A 183 18.91 12.65 0.85
CA LEU A 183 17.95 11.94 0.00
C LEU A 183 17.13 12.95 -0.79
N ASP A 184 16.74 12.56 -2.00
CA ASP A 184 15.68 13.20 -2.78
C ASP A 184 14.39 12.36 -2.67
N PRO A 185 13.54 12.58 -1.65
CA PRO A 185 12.44 11.67 -1.37
C PRO A 185 11.14 12.13 -2.06
N VAL A 186 10.52 11.21 -2.78
CA VAL A 186 9.22 11.40 -3.44
C VAL A 186 8.20 10.38 -2.95
N TRP A 187 6.94 10.79 -2.86
CA TRP A 187 5.84 9.94 -2.41
C TRP A 187 4.63 10.04 -3.35
N TYR A 188 4.03 8.89 -3.64
CA TYR A 188 2.75 8.76 -4.35
C TYR A 188 1.73 7.99 -3.51
N PHE A 189 0.57 8.57 -3.25
CA PHE A 189 -0.63 7.83 -2.86
C PHE A 189 -1.48 7.57 -4.10
N ILE A 190 -1.45 6.34 -4.61
CA ILE A 190 -2.09 5.97 -5.86
C ILE A 190 -3.48 5.42 -5.55
N LEU A 191 -4.52 6.07 -6.07
CA LEU A 191 -5.90 5.66 -5.83
C LEU A 191 -6.27 4.40 -6.62
N PRO A 192 -7.33 3.68 -6.19
CA PRO A 192 -7.88 2.59 -6.99
C PRO A 192 -8.31 3.07 -8.38
N LYS A 193 -8.40 2.12 -9.32
CA LYS A 193 -8.94 2.39 -10.64
C LYS A 193 -10.36 2.95 -10.54
N ASP A 194 -10.67 3.94 -11.37
CA ASP A 194 -11.97 4.62 -11.45
C ASP A 194 -12.40 5.34 -10.15
N ALA A 195 -11.50 5.48 -9.17
CA ALA A 195 -11.77 6.22 -7.96
C ALA A 195 -11.84 7.72 -8.23
N LYS A 196 -12.86 8.37 -7.68
CA LYS A 196 -13.03 9.81 -7.70
C LYS A 196 -12.43 10.41 -6.44
N PHE A 197 -11.39 11.23 -6.62
CA PHE A 197 -10.86 12.06 -5.52
C PHE A 197 -11.95 13.00 -5.00
N LEU A 198 -12.12 13.05 -3.67
CA LEU A 198 -13.10 13.94 -3.04
C LEU A 198 -12.39 15.06 -2.26
N GLU A 199 -11.54 14.69 -1.31
CA GLU A 199 -10.90 15.64 -0.41
C GLU A 199 -9.59 15.06 0.13
N ALA A 200 -8.59 15.91 0.26
CA ALA A 200 -7.45 15.68 1.15
C ALA A 200 -7.55 16.70 2.27
N LYS A 201 -7.40 16.27 3.53
CA LYS A 201 -7.42 17.16 4.70
C LYS A 201 -6.59 16.62 5.86
N GLY A 202 -5.62 17.40 6.31
CA GLY A 202 -4.64 17.05 7.33
C GLY A 202 -3.85 15.84 6.91
N ASP A 203 -4.15 14.72 7.57
CA ASP A 203 -3.56 13.41 7.27
C ASP A 203 -4.56 12.44 6.65
N THR A 204 -5.77 12.91 6.32
CA THR A 204 -6.86 12.07 5.82
C THR A 204 -7.09 12.32 4.33
N LEU A 205 -7.12 11.24 3.55
CA LEU A 205 -7.50 11.24 2.14
C LEU A 205 -8.86 10.58 1.99
N THR A 206 -9.81 11.30 1.40
CA THR A 206 -11.16 10.82 1.14
C THR A 206 -11.38 10.70 -0.36
N PHE A 207 -11.87 9.53 -0.79
CA PHE A 207 -12.18 9.25 -2.19
C PHE A 207 -13.36 8.31 -2.32
N GLU A 208 -14.04 8.36 -3.45
CA GLU A 208 -15.19 7.52 -3.77
C GLU A 208 -14.77 6.48 -4.81
N SER A 209 -15.02 5.21 -4.52
CA SER A 209 -14.86 4.13 -5.50
C SER A 209 -16.24 3.73 -6.02
N PRO A 210 -16.38 3.46 -7.33
CA PRO A 210 -17.63 2.99 -7.89
C PRO A 210 -18.07 1.67 -7.23
N PRO A 211 -19.39 1.40 -7.16
CA PRO A 211 -19.91 0.16 -6.62
C PRO A 211 -19.37 -1.05 -7.38
N ARG A 212 -19.02 -2.11 -6.66
CA ARG A 212 -18.71 -3.39 -7.32
C ARG A 212 -19.99 -4.06 -7.80
N PRO A 213 -19.92 -4.94 -8.83
CA PRO A 213 -21.06 -5.73 -9.24
C PRO A 213 -21.72 -6.50 -8.08
N THR A 214 -20.91 -6.98 -7.12
CA THR A 214 -21.41 -7.63 -5.90
C THR A 214 -22.15 -6.68 -4.97
N ASP A 215 -21.70 -5.43 -4.86
CA ASP A 215 -22.33 -4.41 -4.01
C ASP A 215 -23.71 -4.04 -4.58
N LEU A 216 -23.80 -3.91 -5.91
CA LEU A 216 -25.06 -3.69 -6.63
C LEU A 216 -26.01 -4.88 -6.52
N PHE A 217 -25.48 -6.10 -6.59
CA PHE A 217 -26.28 -7.32 -6.41
C PHE A 217 -26.86 -7.41 -4.99
N MET A 218 -26.05 -7.11 -3.96
CA MET A 218 -26.51 -7.13 -2.56
C MET A 218 -27.55 -6.03 -2.28
N ALA A 219 -27.46 -4.89 -2.97
CA ALA A 219 -28.46 -3.83 -2.90
C ALA A 219 -29.76 -4.16 -3.68
N SER A 220 -29.77 -5.24 -4.47
CA SER A 220 -30.89 -5.61 -5.30
C SER A 220 -31.99 -6.34 -4.51
N PRO A 221 -33.29 -6.11 -4.82
CA PRO A 221 -34.40 -6.86 -4.25
C PRO A 221 -34.42 -8.34 -4.67
N PHE A 222 -33.50 -8.80 -5.53
CA PHE A 222 -33.42 -10.20 -5.94
C PHE A 222 -32.95 -11.15 -4.84
N TRP A 223 -32.14 -10.69 -3.87
CA TRP A 223 -31.63 -11.58 -2.82
C TRP A 223 -32.74 -12.14 -1.90
N PRO A 224 -33.70 -11.33 -1.40
CA PRO A 224 -34.88 -11.87 -0.70
C PRO A 224 -35.64 -12.92 -1.51
N PHE A 225 -35.79 -12.71 -2.81
CA PHE A 225 -36.45 -13.68 -3.70
C PHE A 225 -35.64 -14.98 -3.82
N LEU A 226 -34.32 -14.90 -3.99
CA LEU A 226 -33.44 -16.07 -4.03
C LEU A 226 -33.49 -16.89 -2.74
N ILE A 227 -33.55 -16.23 -1.58
CA ILE A 227 -33.75 -16.91 -0.29
C ILE A 227 -35.06 -17.70 -0.30
N VAL A 228 -36.16 -17.09 -0.71
CA VAL A 228 -37.47 -17.75 -0.76
C VAL A 228 -37.43 -18.96 -1.70
N VAL A 229 -36.87 -18.80 -2.90
CA VAL A 229 -36.72 -19.90 -3.87
C VAL A 229 -35.87 -21.02 -3.30
N ALA A 230 -34.74 -20.71 -2.66
CA ALA A 230 -33.85 -21.70 -2.06
C ALA A 230 -34.53 -22.50 -0.95
N VAL A 231 -35.21 -21.82 -0.01
CA VAL A 231 -35.96 -22.46 1.08
C VAL A 231 -37.06 -23.36 0.53
N THR A 232 -37.80 -22.87 -0.47
CA THR A 232 -38.90 -23.63 -1.09
C THR A 232 -38.35 -24.86 -1.85
N GLY A 233 -37.26 -24.70 -2.59
CA GLY A 233 -36.60 -25.79 -3.29
C GLY A 233 -36.06 -26.87 -2.33
N LEU A 234 -35.39 -26.47 -1.25
CA LEU A 234 -34.96 -27.36 -0.18
C LEU A 234 -36.13 -28.13 0.43
N ALA A 235 -37.23 -27.45 0.74
CA ALA A 235 -38.44 -28.09 1.28
C ALA A 235 -39.03 -29.13 0.29
N VAL A 236 -39.07 -28.83 -1.01
CA VAL A 236 -39.54 -29.76 -2.04
C VAL A 236 -38.61 -30.98 -2.17
N ILE A 237 -37.30 -30.77 -2.16
CA ILE A 237 -36.31 -31.86 -2.21
C ILE A 237 -36.45 -32.75 -0.97
N TYR A 238 -36.55 -32.15 0.22
CA TYR A 238 -36.71 -32.88 1.48
C TYR A 238 -38.01 -33.69 1.49
N ARG A 239 -39.12 -33.11 1.03
CA ARG A 239 -40.40 -33.79 0.87
C ARG A 239 -40.31 -34.96 -0.12
N LYS A 240 -39.60 -34.79 -1.24
CA LYS A 240 -39.46 -35.85 -2.25
C LYS A 240 -38.56 -36.99 -1.76
N ALA A 241 -37.54 -36.68 -0.96
CA ALA A 241 -36.66 -37.67 -0.33
C ALA A 241 -37.38 -38.46 0.78
N SER A 242 -38.17 -37.79 1.63
CA SER A 242 -38.95 -38.46 2.68
C SER A 242 -40.04 -39.36 2.10
N VAL A 243 -40.73 -38.95 1.04
CA VAL A 243 -41.73 -39.79 0.35
C VAL A 243 -41.08 -41.02 -0.31
N ARG A 244 -39.87 -40.90 -0.87
CA ARG A 244 -39.11 -42.04 -1.41
C ARG A 244 -38.62 -43.02 -0.33
N LEU A 245 -38.38 -42.55 0.89
CA LEU A 245 -38.03 -43.39 2.05
C LEU A 245 -39.25 -44.08 2.68
N VAL A 246 -40.46 -43.54 2.47
CA VAL A 246 -41.72 -44.06 3.04
C VAL A 246 -42.49 -44.97 2.06
N ALA A 247 -42.12 -45.02 0.78
CA ALA A 247 -42.66 -46.01 -0.17
C ALA A 247 -42.13 -47.42 0.19
N PRO A 248 -42.97 -48.33 0.74
CA PRO A 248 -42.51 -49.64 1.18
C PRO A 248 -42.29 -50.54 -0.03
N GLY A 249 -41.29 -51.41 0.06
CA GLY A 249 -41.27 -52.65 -0.71
C GLY A 249 -42.53 -53.45 -0.39
N GLY A 250 -43.57 -53.26 -1.20
CA GLY A 250 -44.88 -53.88 -1.07
C GLY A 250 -45.35 -54.41 -2.41
N GLY A 251 -44.55 -55.31 -3.00
CA GLY A 251 -44.92 -56.07 -4.19
C GLY A 251 -45.07 -57.55 -3.83
N GLY A 252 -46.21 -57.90 -3.22
CA GLY A 252 -46.63 -59.29 -3.09
C GLY A 252 -46.83 -59.90 -4.47
N ARG A 253 -46.16 -61.03 -4.73
CA ARG A 253 -46.51 -61.94 -5.82
C ARG A 253 -47.48 -62.98 -5.28
N GLY A 254 -48.73 -62.86 -5.69
CA GLY A 254 -49.68 -63.97 -5.74
C GLY A 254 -49.75 -64.53 -7.16
N ALA A 255 -49.96 -65.84 -7.22
CA ALA A 255 -50.12 -66.73 -8.38
C ALA A 255 -48.84 -67.06 -9.18
#